data_AF-A0A6I7QNR3-F1
#
_entry.id   AF-A0A6I7QNR3-F1
#
_cell.length_a   1.000
_cell.length_b   1.000
_cell.length_c   1.000
_cell.angle_alpha   90.00
_cell.angle_beta   90.00
_cell.angle_gamma   90.00
#
_symmetry.space_group_name_H-M   'P 1'
#
loop_
_entity.id
_entity.type
_entity.pdbx_description
1 polymer ?
#
loop_
_entity_poly.entity_id
_entity_poly.type
_entity_poly.pdbx_seq_one_letter_code
_entity_poly.pdbx_strand_id
1 'polypeptide(L)'
;MKDHTSRTRLLRATAALVLLNAAVTLFSGWGLLWWALGAVNFVLLVVIAESAAPLVPGRHLLTYERTLAVGFPLLLLLGWELLVAGGILSPDWFPPPTRIAGALWTVATEQDQFSGTSLFGRPWLLPRYIAEDGLAGSQVLIRESHLFATLLRVFAGFLIGTIPGLML
;
A
#
# COMPACT_ATOMS: atom_id res chain seq x y z
N MET A 1 -8.19 -35.90 -9.93
CA MET A 1 -9.24 -35.17 -10.69
C MET A 1 -9.23 -33.66 -10.43
N LYS A 2 -9.12 -33.17 -9.18
CA LYS A 2 -9.06 -31.72 -8.87
C LYS A 2 -7.89 -30.95 -9.53
N ASP A 3 -6.70 -31.55 -9.61
CA ASP A 3 -5.49 -30.89 -10.15
C ASP A 3 -5.61 -30.53 -11.66
N HIS A 4 -6.18 -31.42 -12.47
CA HIS A 4 -6.31 -31.19 -13.92
C HIS A 4 -7.25 -30.01 -14.27
N THR A 5 -8.34 -29.86 -13.51
CA THR A 5 -9.28 -28.75 -13.68
C THR A 5 -8.66 -27.41 -13.26
N SER A 6 -7.87 -27.38 -12.19
CA SER A 6 -7.16 -26.18 -11.75
C SER A 6 -6.11 -25.71 -12.77
N ARG A 7 -5.32 -26.64 -13.33
CA ARG A 7 -4.31 -26.31 -14.36
C ARG A 7 -4.93 -25.75 -15.64
N THR A 8 -6.01 -26.35 -16.11
CA THR A 8 -6.69 -25.88 -17.33
C THR A 8 -7.35 -24.51 -17.12
N ARG A 9 -7.95 -24.25 -15.94
CA ARG A 9 -8.48 -22.92 -15.57
C ARG A 9 -7.36 -21.88 -15.51
N LEU A 10 -6.23 -22.21 -14.89
CA LEU A 10 -5.05 -21.34 -14.80
C LEU A 10 -4.53 -20.95 -16.19
N LEU A 11 -4.33 -21.92 -17.06
CA LEU A 11 -3.84 -21.68 -18.43
C LEU A 11 -4.81 -20.81 -19.23
N ARG A 12 -6.12 -21.08 -19.15
CA ARG A 12 -7.14 -20.29 -19.85
C ARG A 12 -7.20 -18.85 -19.33
N ALA A 13 -7.16 -18.65 -18.02
CA ALA A 13 -7.19 -17.32 -17.42
C ALA A 13 -5.92 -16.52 -17.78
N THR A 14 -4.75 -17.17 -17.74
CA THR A 14 -3.47 -16.55 -18.14
C THR A 14 -3.46 -16.21 -19.63
N ALA A 15 -3.94 -17.12 -20.50
CA ALA A 15 -4.07 -16.86 -21.91
C ALA A 15 -5.05 -15.71 -22.20
N ALA A 16 -6.20 -15.68 -21.54
CA ALA A 16 -7.18 -14.61 -21.66
C ALA A 16 -6.59 -13.26 -21.24
N LEU A 17 -5.83 -13.22 -20.12
CA LEU A 17 -5.14 -12.02 -19.66
C LEU A 17 -4.17 -11.52 -20.73
N VAL A 18 -3.28 -12.38 -21.23
CA VAL A 18 -2.27 -11.99 -22.22
C VAL A 18 -2.92 -11.55 -23.55
N LEU A 19 -3.87 -12.32 -24.07
CA LEU A 19 -4.54 -12.03 -25.34
C LEU A 19 -5.38 -10.75 -25.28
N LEU A 20 -6.10 -10.52 -24.18
CA LEU A 20 -6.88 -9.30 -23.99
C LEU A 20 -5.97 -8.06 -23.99
N ASN A 21 -4.91 -8.08 -23.19
CA ASN A 21 -3.98 -6.95 -23.11
C ASN A 21 -3.23 -6.72 -24.43
N ALA A 22 -2.83 -7.79 -25.13
CA ALA A 22 -2.21 -7.69 -26.44
C ALA A 22 -3.15 -7.06 -27.48
N ALA A 23 -4.41 -7.52 -27.52
CA ALA A 23 -5.41 -6.98 -28.44
C ALA A 23 -5.68 -5.50 -28.17
N VAL A 24 -5.94 -5.12 -26.91
CA VAL A 24 -6.20 -3.72 -26.57
C VAL A 24 -5.01 -2.83 -26.92
N THR A 25 -3.79 -3.29 -26.64
CA THR A 25 -2.58 -2.54 -26.96
C THR A 25 -2.42 -2.35 -28.46
N LEU A 26 -2.67 -3.40 -29.25
CA LEU A 26 -2.62 -3.36 -30.72
C LEU A 26 -3.63 -2.37 -31.31
N PHE A 27 -4.83 -2.28 -30.72
CA PHE A 27 -5.90 -1.39 -31.17
C PHE A 27 -5.95 -0.04 -30.42
N SER A 28 -4.94 0.26 -29.58
CA SER A 28 -4.87 1.48 -28.76
C SER A 28 -6.13 1.75 -27.91
N GLY A 29 -6.82 0.70 -27.45
CA GLY A 29 -8.09 0.82 -26.73
C GLY A 29 -7.98 1.28 -25.27
N TRP A 30 -6.75 1.41 -24.75
CA TRP A 30 -6.49 1.74 -23.34
C TRP A 30 -7.11 3.06 -22.91
N GLY A 31 -7.02 4.12 -23.72
CA GLY A 31 -7.54 5.43 -23.32
C GLY A 31 -9.04 5.45 -23.03
N LEU A 32 -9.84 4.72 -23.82
CA LEU A 32 -11.30 4.68 -23.66
C LEU A 32 -11.75 3.62 -22.65
N LEU A 33 -11.08 2.46 -22.63
CA LEU A 33 -11.53 1.27 -21.92
C LEU A 33 -10.74 0.96 -20.65
N TRP A 34 -9.81 1.83 -20.21
CA TRP A 34 -8.90 1.54 -19.09
C TRP A 34 -9.61 1.07 -17.82
N TRP A 35 -10.78 1.64 -17.48
CA TRP A 35 -11.51 1.31 -16.26
C TRP A 35 -12.08 -0.11 -16.32
N ALA A 36 -12.70 -0.48 -17.45
CA ALA A 36 -13.24 -1.80 -17.68
C ALA A 36 -12.12 -2.84 -17.78
N LEU A 37 -11.05 -2.50 -18.49
CA LEU A 37 -9.88 -3.38 -18.64
C LEU A 37 -9.13 -3.56 -17.33
N GLY A 38 -9.00 -2.51 -16.52
CA GLY A 38 -8.44 -2.60 -15.17
C GLY A 38 -9.24 -3.57 -14.29
N ALA A 39 -10.58 -3.45 -14.31
CA ALA A 39 -11.45 -4.37 -13.58
C ALA A 39 -11.34 -5.82 -14.08
N VAL A 40 -11.37 -6.03 -15.39
CA VAL A 40 -11.23 -7.37 -15.99
C VAL A 40 -9.85 -7.97 -15.69
N ASN A 41 -8.77 -7.19 -15.81
CA ASN A 41 -7.42 -7.63 -15.46
C ASN A 41 -7.33 -8.02 -13.99
N PHE A 42 -7.93 -7.24 -13.08
CA PHE A 42 -7.98 -7.56 -11.66
C PHE A 42 -8.71 -8.89 -11.40
N VAL A 43 -9.89 -9.09 -11.98
CA VAL A 43 -10.64 -10.35 -11.86
C VAL A 43 -9.84 -11.53 -12.41
N LEU A 44 -9.19 -11.37 -13.57
CA LEU A 44 -8.36 -12.42 -14.16
C LEU A 44 -7.15 -12.76 -13.27
N LEU A 45 -6.49 -11.76 -12.68
CA LEU A 45 -5.41 -11.98 -11.72
C LEU A 45 -5.88 -12.73 -10.48
N VAL A 46 -7.06 -12.41 -9.94
CA VAL A 46 -7.68 -13.14 -8.83
C VAL A 46 -7.98 -14.59 -9.22
N VAL A 47 -8.57 -14.82 -10.39
CA VAL A 47 -8.86 -16.18 -10.89
C VAL A 47 -7.58 -16.98 -11.09
N ILE A 48 -6.51 -16.37 -11.59
CA ILE A 48 -5.19 -16.98 -11.74
C ILE A 48 -4.64 -17.38 -10.36
N ALA A 49 -4.65 -16.46 -9.39
CA ALA A 49 -4.17 -16.73 -8.03
C ALA A 49 -4.99 -17.83 -7.32
N GLU A 50 -6.31 -17.80 -7.44
CA GLU A 50 -7.19 -18.84 -6.88
C GLU A 50 -6.93 -20.20 -7.55
N SER A 51 -6.73 -20.22 -8.87
CA SER A 51 -6.47 -21.46 -9.61
C SER A 51 -5.07 -22.02 -9.37
N ALA A 52 -4.11 -21.16 -9.03
CA ALA A 52 -2.75 -21.55 -8.70
C ALA A 52 -2.62 -22.10 -7.27
N ALA A 53 -3.45 -21.64 -6.32
CA ALA A 53 -3.36 -22.04 -4.91
C ALA A 53 -3.36 -23.57 -4.66
N PRO A 54 -4.22 -24.39 -5.31
CA PRO A 54 -4.20 -25.84 -5.15
C PRO A 54 -2.96 -26.53 -5.74
N LEU A 55 -2.19 -25.85 -6.59
CA LEU A 55 -0.98 -26.37 -7.23
C LEU A 55 0.27 -26.15 -6.37
N VAL A 56 0.18 -25.27 -5.36
CA VAL A 56 1.29 -24.92 -4.48
C VAL A 56 1.51 -26.04 -3.46
N PRO A 57 2.74 -26.60 -3.36
CA PRO A 57 3.06 -27.58 -2.32
C PRO A 57 2.81 -27.00 -0.93
N GLY A 58 2.25 -27.78 0.00
CA GLY A 58 1.87 -27.30 1.34
C GLY A 58 2.99 -26.58 2.11
N ARG A 59 4.26 -26.96 1.89
CA ARG A 59 5.44 -26.29 2.48
C ARG A 59 5.62 -24.82 2.09
N HIS A 60 5.02 -24.38 0.98
CA HIS A 60 5.13 -22.99 0.48
C HIS A 60 3.81 -22.23 0.57
N LEU A 61 2.74 -22.83 1.09
CA LEU A 61 1.41 -22.22 1.13
C LEU A 61 1.40 -20.91 1.93
N LEU A 62 2.06 -20.88 3.08
CA LEU A 62 2.15 -19.68 3.91
C LEU A 62 2.89 -18.53 3.19
N THR A 63 4.00 -18.85 2.50
CA THR A 63 4.72 -17.85 1.71
C THR A 63 3.86 -17.36 0.56
N TYR A 64 3.15 -18.26 -0.12
CA TYR A 64 2.24 -17.93 -1.20
C TYR A 64 1.14 -16.96 -0.75
N GLU A 65 0.44 -17.25 0.34
CA GLU A 65 -0.59 -16.37 0.89
C GLU A 65 -0.05 -14.99 1.28
N ARG A 66 1.13 -14.93 1.92
CA ARG A 66 1.80 -13.66 2.25
C ARG A 66 2.18 -12.88 0.99
N THR A 67 2.69 -13.56 -0.04
CA THR A 67 3.02 -12.92 -1.31
C THR A 67 1.79 -12.38 -2.02
N LEU A 68 0.63 -13.04 -1.92
CA LEU A 68 -0.62 -12.50 -2.46
C LEU A 68 -1.10 -11.29 -1.63
N ALA A 69 -1.06 -11.38 -0.31
CA ALA A 69 -1.52 -10.32 0.59
C ALA A 69 -0.75 -9.00 0.37
N VAL A 70 0.54 -9.07 0.06
CA VAL A 70 1.37 -7.90 -0.26
C VAL A 70 1.36 -7.60 -1.76
N GLY A 71 1.36 -8.63 -2.60
CA GLY A 71 1.45 -8.52 -4.05
C GLY A 71 0.25 -7.84 -4.69
N PHE A 72 -0.97 -8.14 -4.25
CA PHE A 72 -2.17 -7.48 -4.80
C PHE A 72 -2.18 -5.97 -4.56
N PRO A 73 -1.96 -5.46 -3.33
CA PRO A 73 -1.81 -4.02 -3.10
C PRO A 73 -0.68 -3.39 -3.92
N LEU A 74 0.48 -4.06 -4.02
CA LEU A 74 1.61 -3.54 -4.82
C LEU A 74 1.28 -3.47 -6.31
N LEU A 75 0.59 -4.47 -6.85
CA LEU A 75 0.14 -4.46 -8.25
C LEU A 75 -0.89 -3.36 -8.51
N LEU A 76 -1.75 -3.06 -7.53
CA LEU A 76 -2.69 -1.95 -7.62
C LEU A 76 -1.95 -0.60 -7.65
N LEU A 77 -0.95 -0.41 -6.77
CA LEU A 77 -0.11 0.79 -6.76
C LEU A 77 0.67 0.93 -8.08
N LEU A 78 1.24 -0.17 -8.57
CA LEU A 78 1.94 -0.18 -9.86
C LEU A 78 0.99 0.16 -11.02
N GLY A 79 -0.20 -0.43 -11.03
CA GLY A 79 -1.23 -0.13 -12.03
C GLY A 79 -1.60 1.35 -12.02
N TRP A 80 -1.79 1.93 -10.83
CA TRP A 80 -2.04 3.36 -10.68
C TRP A 80 -0.88 4.21 -11.21
N GLU A 81 0.36 3.91 -10.81
CA GLU A 81 1.57 4.59 -11.32
C GLU A 81 1.62 4.57 -12.86
N LEU A 82 1.36 3.41 -13.48
CA LEU A 82 1.39 3.24 -14.92
C LEU A 82 0.26 3.99 -15.63
N LEU A 83 -0.94 4.05 -15.05
CA LEU A 83 -2.06 4.82 -15.62
C LEU A 83 -1.75 6.32 -15.65
N VAL A 84 -1.11 6.83 -14.60
CA VAL A 84 -0.69 8.25 -14.54
C VAL A 84 0.48 8.50 -15.50
N ALA A 85 1.50 7.63 -15.49
CA ALA A 85 2.66 7.75 -16.39
C ALA A 85 2.26 7.65 -17.87
N GLY A 86 1.23 6.86 -18.19
CA GLY A 86 0.65 6.74 -19.53
C GLY A 86 -0.28 7.88 -19.93
N GLY A 87 -0.47 8.90 -19.07
CA GLY A 87 -1.35 10.04 -19.34
C GLY A 87 -2.85 9.72 -19.37
N ILE A 88 -3.24 8.51 -18.93
CA ILE A 88 -4.64 8.09 -18.84
C ILE A 88 -5.32 8.78 -17.64
N LEU A 89 -4.60 8.87 -16.52
CA LEU A 89 -5.01 9.63 -15.34
C LEU A 89 -4.22 10.94 -15.25
N SER A 90 -4.89 12.02 -14.88
CA SER A 90 -4.24 13.30 -14.65
C SER A 90 -3.43 13.26 -13.35
N PRO A 91 -2.12 13.62 -13.39
CA PRO A 91 -1.26 13.64 -12.20
C PRO A 91 -1.63 14.74 -11.20
N ASP A 92 -2.43 15.73 -11.61
CA ASP A 92 -2.85 16.83 -10.74
C ASP A 92 -3.97 16.40 -9.78
N TRP A 93 -4.83 15.50 -10.23
CA TRP A 93 -5.92 14.93 -9.43
C TRP A 93 -5.53 13.61 -8.76
N PHE A 94 -4.72 12.81 -9.45
CA PHE A 94 -4.28 11.49 -9.00
C PHE A 94 -2.76 11.41 -9.06
N PRO A 95 -2.04 12.01 -8.09
CA PRO A 95 -0.59 12.01 -8.09
C PRO A 95 -0.06 10.56 -8.03
N PRO A 96 1.06 10.26 -8.73
CA PRO A 96 1.61 8.92 -8.75
C PRO A 96 2.00 8.46 -7.34
N PRO A 97 1.76 7.19 -6.96
CA PRO A 97 2.14 6.64 -5.66
C PRO A 97 3.58 6.94 -5.24
N THR A 98 4.51 6.92 -6.20
CA THR A 98 5.93 7.24 -5.95
C THR A 98 6.11 8.68 -5.46
N ARG A 99 5.39 9.64 -6.05
CA ARG A 99 5.40 11.06 -5.64
C ARG A 99 4.75 11.23 -4.27
N ILE A 100 3.65 10.52 -3.99
CA ILE A 100 3.00 10.54 -2.67
C ILE A 100 3.98 10.02 -1.60
N ALA A 101 4.65 8.90 -1.86
CA ALA A 101 5.64 8.33 -0.96
C ALA A 101 6.82 9.29 -0.73
N GLY A 102 7.31 9.93 -1.80
CA GLY A 102 8.35 10.96 -1.71
C GLY A 102 7.91 12.15 -0.87
N ALA A 103 6.71 12.68 -1.11
CA ALA A 103 6.17 13.79 -0.33
C ALA A 103 5.98 13.42 1.15
N LEU A 104 5.47 12.22 1.44
CA LEU A 104 5.36 11.71 2.81
C LEU A 104 6.73 11.61 3.48
N TRP A 105 7.76 11.17 2.75
CA TRP A 105 9.13 11.12 3.25
C TRP A 105 9.65 12.52 3.57
N THR A 106 9.52 13.47 2.63
CA THR A 106 9.91 14.87 2.81
C THR A 106 9.25 15.46 4.06
N VAL A 107 7.93 15.36 4.21
CA VAL A 107 7.23 15.91 5.40
C VAL A 107 7.60 15.15 6.68
N ALA A 108 7.91 13.85 6.58
CA ALA A 108 8.39 13.05 7.70
C ALA A 108 9.77 13.47 8.20
N THR A 109 10.72 13.77 7.30
CA THR A 109 12.14 13.95 7.66
C THR A 109 12.62 15.38 7.62
N GLU A 110 12.07 16.22 6.75
CA GLU A 110 12.49 17.62 6.61
C GLU A 110 11.82 18.49 7.66
N GLN A 111 12.57 19.49 8.13
CA GLN A 111 12.06 20.47 9.07
C GLN A 111 11.28 21.53 8.30
N ASP A 112 10.05 21.80 8.73
CA ASP A 112 9.31 22.94 8.21
C ASP A 112 10.04 24.23 8.61
N GLN A 113 10.31 25.09 7.64
CA GLN A 113 10.95 26.39 7.81
C GLN A 113 10.18 27.33 8.76
N PHE A 114 8.87 27.13 8.92
CA PHE A 114 8.02 27.97 9.78
C PHE A 114 7.93 27.46 11.22
N SER A 115 7.93 26.13 11.43
CA SER A 115 7.82 25.54 12.77
C SER A 115 9.16 25.08 13.36
N GLY A 116 10.19 24.91 12.53
CA GLY A 116 11.48 24.33 12.92
C GLY A 116 11.40 22.84 13.31
N THR A 117 10.27 22.17 13.01
CA THR A 117 9.98 20.78 13.40
C THR A 117 9.59 19.94 12.17
N SER A 118 9.84 18.64 12.21
CA SER A 118 9.30 17.68 11.22
C SER A 118 8.03 17.00 11.75
N LEU A 119 7.29 16.24 10.94
CA LEU A 119 6.17 15.42 11.43
C LEU A 119 6.57 14.50 12.60
N PHE A 120 7.78 13.92 12.51
CA PHE A 120 8.35 13.07 13.57
C PHE A 120 9.14 13.85 14.63
N GLY A 121 9.17 15.19 14.58
CA GLY A 121 10.03 15.99 15.44
C GLY A 121 11.51 15.85 15.06
N ARG A 122 12.34 15.34 15.98
CA ARG A 122 13.79 15.16 15.78
C ARG A 122 14.28 13.80 16.31
N PRO A 123 13.72 12.66 15.86
CA PRO A 123 13.91 11.36 16.51
C PRO A 123 15.38 10.89 16.51
N TRP A 124 16.19 11.34 15.56
CA TRP A 124 17.64 11.06 15.52
C TRP A 124 18.44 11.70 16.66
N LEU A 125 17.88 12.66 17.41
CA LEU A 125 18.51 13.26 18.58
C LEU A 125 18.17 12.54 19.89
N LEU A 126 17.26 11.55 19.86
CA LEU A 126 16.90 10.76 21.04
C LEU A 126 18.12 10.17 21.77
N PRO A 127 19.13 9.58 21.10
CA PRO A 127 20.28 9.01 21.80
C PRO A 127 21.08 10.04 22.60
N ARG A 128 21.21 11.28 22.09
CA ARG A 128 21.93 12.37 22.79
C ARG A 128 21.13 12.91 23.96
N TYR A 129 19.84 13.19 23.77
CA TYR A 129 18.98 13.69 24.85
C TYR A 129 18.76 12.66 25.97
N ILE A 130 18.75 11.36 25.65
CA ILE A 130 18.71 10.31 26.67
C ILE A 130 20.04 10.25 27.43
N ALA A 131 21.17 10.45 26.75
CA ALA A 131 22.48 10.47 27.40
C ALA A 131 22.70 11.71 28.28
N GLU A 132 22.14 12.86 27.91
CA GLU A 132 22.32 14.14 28.61
C GLU A 132 21.26 14.36 29.70
N ASP A 133 19.97 14.19 29.38
CA ASP A 133 18.82 14.54 30.24
C ASP A 133 17.93 13.33 30.59
N GLY A 134 18.37 12.12 30.27
CA GLY A 134 17.64 10.88 30.54
C GLY A 134 16.27 10.81 29.85
N LEU A 135 15.34 10.08 30.47
CA LEU A 135 13.99 9.93 29.93
C LEU A 135 13.22 11.25 29.88
N ALA A 136 13.57 12.24 30.71
CA ALA A 136 12.95 13.57 30.68
C ALA A 136 13.31 14.34 29.39
N GLY A 137 14.57 14.27 28.94
CA GLY A 137 15.00 14.86 27.66
C GLY A 137 14.28 14.27 26.45
N SER A 138 14.03 12.96 26.46
CA SER A 138 13.27 12.30 25.38
C SER A 138 11.81 12.76 25.29
N GLN A 139 11.18 13.15 26.41
CA GLN A 139 9.79 13.65 26.42
C GLN A 139 9.65 15.01 25.73
N VAL A 140 10.69 15.86 25.78
CA VAL A 140 10.71 17.15 25.10
C VAL A 140 10.64 16.93 23.58
N LEU A 141 11.49 16.04 23.06
CA LEU A 141 11.53 15.66 21.64
C LEU A 141 10.22 15.03 21.14
N ILE A 142 9.58 14.21 21.98
CA ILE A 142 8.29 13.57 21.65
C ILE A 142 7.16 14.59 21.61
N ARG A 143 7.19 15.62 22.47
CA ARG A 143 6.19 16.71 22.47
C ARG A 143 6.33 17.66 21.27
N GLU A 144 7.52 17.81 20.71
CA GLU A 144 7.76 18.53 19.45
C GLU A 144 7.15 17.81 18.24
N SER A 145 6.85 16.52 18.34
CA SER A 145 6.32 15.72 17.24
C SER A 145 4.82 15.92 17.07
N HIS A 146 4.42 16.70 16.06
CA HIS A 146 3.00 16.94 15.75
C HIS A 146 2.23 15.64 15.45
N LEU A 147 2.87 14.67 14.81
CA LEU A 147 2.29 13.35 14.56
C LEU A 147 2.00 12.61 15.88
N PHE A 148 2.95 12.62 16.81
CA PHE A 148 2.81 11.93 18.09
C PHE A 148 1.69 12.55 18.93
N ALA A 149 1.60 13.87 18.97
CA ALA A 149 0.52 14.58 19.65
C ALA A 149 -0.86 14.20 19.08
N THR A 150 -0.97 14.06 17.75
CA THR A 150 -2.21 13.67 17.08
C THR A 150 -2.55 12.20 17.34
N LEU A 151 -1.58 11.30 17.19
CA LEU A 151 -1.77 9.86 17.45
C LEU A 151 -2.13 9.60 18.91
N LEU A 152 -1.44 10.22 19.87
CA LEU A 152 -1.74 10.09 21.29
C LEU A 152 -3.17 10.55 21.60
N ARG A 153 -3.61 11.67 20.99
CA ARG A 153 -4.97 12.18 21.17
C ARG A 153 -6.02 11.20 20.65
N VAL A 154 -5.84 10.68 19.43
CA VAL A 154 -6.75 9.69 18.84
C VAL A 154 -6.78 8.41 19.68
N PHE A 155 -5.61 7.91 20.09
CA PHE A 155 -5.50 6.68 20.86
C PHE A 155 -6.09 6.81 22.26
N ALA A 156 -5.83 7.92 22.95
CA ALA A 156 -6.44 8.22 24.24
C ALA A 156 -7.97 8.37 24.13
N GLY A 157 -8.46 9.07 23.11
CA GLY A 157 -9.88 9.17 22.83
C GLY A 157 -10.54 7.82 22.56
N PHE A 158 -9.87 6.95 21.78
CA PHE A 158 -10.32 5.59 21.54
C PHE A 158 -10.36 4.75 22.83
N LEU A 159 -9.28 4.73 23.61
CA LEU A 159 -9.20 4.00 24.89
C LEU A 159 -10.31 4.43 25.84
N ILE A 160 -10.49 5.75 26.04
CA ILE A 160 -11.56 6.30 26.87
C ILE A 160 -12.93 5.89 26.31
N GLY A 161 -13.11 5.98 24.99
CA GLY A 161 -14.34 5.59 24.31
C GLY A 161 -14.65 4.09 24.35
N THR A 162 -13.65 3.22 24.54
CA THR A 162 -13.84 1.77 24.68
C THR A 162 -14.25 1.33 26.09
N ILE A 163 -14.04 2.17 27.12
CA ILE A 163 -14.39 1.84 28.52
C ILE A 163 -15.87 1.45 28.68
N PRO A 164 -16.85 2.20 28.14
CA PRO A 164 -18.26 1.83 28.23
C PRO A 164 -18.57 0.48 27.56
N GLY A 165 -17.91 0.17 26.45
CA GLY A 165 -18.12 -1.09 25.71
C GLY A 165 -17.51 -2.33 26.38
N LEU A 166 -16.61 -2.15 27.34
CA LEU A 166 -16.01 -3.24 28.14
C LEU A 166 -16.75 -3.46 29.48
N MET A 167 -17.59 -2.51 29.90
CA MET A 167 -18.36 -2.59 31.14
C MET A 167 -19.77 -3.17 30.96
N LEU A 168 -20.21 -3.39 29.72
CA LEU A 168 -21.44 -4.11 29.35
C LEU A 168 -21.10 -5.57 29.03
#